data_AF-A0ABD3SDQ2-F1
#
_entry.id   AF-A0ABD3SDQ2-F1
#
_cell.length_a   1.000
_cell.length_b   1.000
_cell.length_c   1.000
_cell.angle_alpha   90.00
_cell.angle_beta   90.00
_cell.angle_gamma   90.00
#
_symmetry.space_group_name_H-M   'P 1'
#
loop_
_entity.id
_entity.type
_entity.pdbx_description
1 polymer ?
#
loop_
_entity_poly.entity_id
_entity_poly.type
_entity_poly.pdbx_seq_one_letter_code
_entity_poly.pdbx_strand_id
1 'polypeptide(L)'
;MIQRHASRSATAVAGCWHRLTTTMTSECADAIVFAGQPSLPGNAPGTKLPWGSSATRAVADRDDVRRLRRRGHVHSFSSSSASASAMAEPRQKSSDGPESKDGKGEGGNNKKEGRKDDSNIFLDNLGKIFLSTIGIVLLSLLRSTKSNNSRTALREDVESAALLDPLEIDDLRLANQDFTIKVWEDIVRELRRIFPHRRSVTYPEFLTVVTRVMRDVGGEGFTVQFGHLVDRVVIAELERIAAEGGAVREEGKEEEEKGGEEGRLDEGHRRKSRVELPLPFLLAALSLALHGNVSDRVRVLYESASIFDDDVDDDGGGRGGGEGSEYTASAAALSGDAASRMVQYLQRTCQLVPEAQIVETNSRVPYRTYRVGSGDELVKRARGGYGGKKGSAGVTREAEGNVTLEEFHAILRSRTVCAWGECYVKKTGKTATSDR
;
A
#
# COMPACT_ATOMS: atom_id res chain seq x y z
N MET A 1 13.16 -19.66 0.28
CA MET A 1 13.09 -20.49 1.51
C MET A 1 12.33 -19.81 2.66
N ILE A 2 12.11 -18.48 2.61
CA ILE A 2 11.38 -17.70 3.64
C ILE A 2 9.84 -17.78 3.51
N GLN A 3 9.29 -18.07 2.32
CA GLN A 3 7.84 -18.08 2.06
C GLN A 3 7.06 -19.28 2.66
N ARG A 4 7.73 -20.36 3.10
CA ARG A 4 7.05 -21.57 3.62
C ARG A 4 6.65 -21.45 5.10
N HIS A 5 7.20 -20.51 5.86
CA HIS A 5 6.88 -20.34 7.28
C HIS A 5 5.63 -19.48 7.53
N ALA A 6 5.30 -18.52 6.67
CA ALA A 6 4.15 -17.62 6.87
C ALA A 6 2.78 -18.33 6.79
N SER A 7 2.66 -19.38 5.96
CA SER A 7 1.38 -20.06 5.71
C SER A 7 0.91 -20.95 6.88
N ARG A 8 1.83 -21.46 7.72
CA ARG A 8 1.48 -22.32 8.87
C ARG A 8 1.01 -21.54 10.10
N SER A 9 1.39 -20.26 10.24
CA SER A 9 0.93 -19.42 11.37
C SER A 9 -0.48 -18.85 11.17
N ALA A 10 -0.94 -18.67 9.92
CA ALA A 10 -2.23 -18.02 9.65
C ALA A 10 -3.47 -18.82 10.13
N THR A 11 -3.38 -20.14 10.22
CA THR A 11 -4.53 -21.01 10.56
C THR A 11 -4.92 -20.97 12.04
N ALA A 12 -4.05 -20.47 12.93
CA ALA A 12 -4.34 -20.35 14.37
C ALA A 12 -4.88 -18.95 14.77
N VAL A 13 -4.77 -17.93 13.89
CA VAL A 13 -4.97 -16.51 14.26
C VAL A 13 -6.31 -15.92 13.77
N ALA A 14 -7.04 -16.61 12.89
CA ALA A 14 -8.31 -16.14 12.32
C ALA A 14 -9.49 -16.02 13.31
N GLY A 15 -9.24 -16.14 14.61
CA GLY A 15 -10.25 -16.13 15.66
C GLY A 15 -10.32 -14.85 16.49
N CYS A 16 -9.57 -13.77 16.24
CA CYS A 16 -9.53 -12.65 17.19
C CYS A 16 -10.87 -11.91 17.31
N TRP A 17 -11.52 -11.52 16.21
CA TRP A 17 -12.89 -10.95 16.25
C TRP A 17 -13.94 -11.89 16.83
N HIS A 18 -13.88 -13.17 16.46
CA HIS A 18 -14.89 -14.14 16.91
C HIS A 18 -14.66 -14.63 18.35
N ARG A 19 -13.40 -14.63 18.81
CA ARG A 19 -13.02 -15.02 20.17
C ARG A 19 -13.19 -13.86 21.13
N LEU A 20 -12.89 -12.61 20.76
CA LEU A 20 -13.17 -11.44 21.61
C LEU A 20 -14.67 -11.28 21.91
N THR A 21 -15.53 -11.54 20.92
CA THR A 21 -16.99 -11.58 21.12
C THR A 21 -17.42 -12.71 22.06
N THR A 22 -16.73 -13.85 22.06
CA THR A 22 -17.08 -15.02 22.90
C THR A 22 -16.45 -14.97 24.30
N THR A 23 -15.26 -14.38 24.48
CA THR A 23 -14.58 -14.30 25.78
C THR A 23 -15.03 -13.10 26.60
N MET A 24 -15.40 -11.97 25.99
CA MET A 24 -15.96 -10.83 26.75
C MET A 24 -17.33 -11.14 27.37
N THR A 25 -18.14 -12.01 26.76
CA THR A 25 -19.39 -12.49 27.38
C THR A 25 -19.16 -13.41 28.58
N SER A 26 -17.97 -14.01 28.70
CA SER A 26 -17.62 -14.90 29.82
C SER A 26 -17.01 -14.16 31.01
N GLU A 27 -16.22 -13.10 30.78
CA GLU A 27 -15.57 -12.35 31.86
C GLU A 27 -16.40 -11.18 32.41
N CYS A 28 -17.43 -10.71 31.67
CA CYS A 28 -18.36 -9.69 32.18
C CYS A 28 -19.53 -10.24 33.00
N ALA A 29 -19.68 -11.57 33.12
CA ALA A 29 -20.73 -12.17 33.94
C ALA A 29 -20.49 -12.06 35.46
N ASP A 30 -19.24 -11.83 35.89
CA ASP A 30 -18.88 -11.78 37.31
C ASP A 30 -18.70 -10.37 37.89
N ALA A 31 -18.95 -9.30 37.10
CA ALA A 31 -18.68 -7.92 37.52
C ALA A 31 -19.92 -7.01 37.64
N ILE A 32 -21.14 -7.57 37.71
CA ILE A 32 -22.36 -6.80 38.01
C ILE A 32 -23.08 -7.42 39.20
N VAL A 33 -22.65 -7.08 40.41
CA VAL A 33 -23.42 -7.26 41.64
C VAL A 33 -23.69 -5.87 42.23
N PHE A 34 -24.98 -5.58 42.46
CA PHE A 34 -25.64 -4.39 43.04
C PHE A 34 -26.30 -3.39 42.08
N ALA A 35 -27.61 -3.55 41.85
CA ALA A 35 -28.66 -2.74 42.52
C ALA A 35 -30.05 -2.96 41.85
N GLY A 36 -31.06 -3.30 42.67
CA GLY A 36 -32.46 -2.90 42.45
C GLY A 36 -33.32 -3.75 41.49
N GLN A 37 -34.02 -4.74 42.03
CA GLN A 37 -35.22 -5.32 41.40
C GLN A 37 -36.34 -4.26 41.27
N PRO A 38 -37.17 -4.39 40.23
CA PRO A 38 -38.59 -4.51 40.52
C PRO A 38 -39.24 -5.72 39.82
N SER A 39 -40.15 -6.33 40.56
CA SER A 39 -41.00 -7.47 40.21
C SER A 39 -41.93 -7.20 39.02
N LEU A 40 -42.02 -8.16 38.10
CA LEU A 40 -43.19 -8.33 37.22
C LEU A 40 -43.63 -9.81 37.16
N PRO A 41 -44.94 -10.07 36.98
CA PRO A 41 -45.50 -11.40 37.16
C PRO A 41 -45.70 -12.16 35.82
N GLY A 42 -45.60 -13.49 35.91
CA GLY A 42 -46.70 -14.38 35.52
C GLY A 42 -46.81 -14.85 34.06
N ASN A 43 -46.24 -16.04 33.81
CA ASN A 43 -46.80 -17.19 33.09
C ASN A 43 -47.58 -17.00 31.76
N ALA A 44 -47.08 -17.64 30.70
CA ALA A 44 -47.85 -18.58 29.86
C ALA A 44 -46.92 -19.43 28.95
N PRO A 45 -47.35 -20.63 28.49
CA PRO A 45 -46.45 -21.75 28.20
C PRO A 45 -46.31 -22.13 26.72
N GLY A 46 -45.14 -22.69 26.39
CA GLY A 46 -45.02 -23.98 25.71
C GLY A 46 -45.33 -24.06 24.22
N THR A 47 -44.28 -24.17 23.40
CA THR A 47 -44.30 -25.00 22.19
C THR A 47 -42.96 -25.72 22.02
N LYS A 48 -42.99 -27.05 22.22
CA LYS A 48 -41.95 -28.00 21.80
C LYS A 48 -42.00 -28.13 20.28
N LEU A 49 -40.85 -28.07 19.62
CA LEU A 49 -40.63 -28.73 18.33
C LEU A 49 -39.26 -29.44 18.32
N PRO A 50 -39.16 -30.63 17.70
CA PRO A 50 -37.96 -31.45 17.72
C PRO A 50 -37.12 -31.20 16.46
N TRP A 51 -35.82 -30.96 16.63
CA TRP A 51 -34.86 -31.09 15.53
C TRP A 51 -33.77 -32.05 15.97
N GLY A 52 -33.93 -33.31 15.55
CA GLY A 52 -32.82 -34.21 15.35
C GLY A 52 -32.53 -34.28 13.87
N SER A 53 -31.28 -34.06 13.47
CA SER A 53 -30.65 -34.73 12.33
C SER A 53 -29.16 -34.41 12.30
N SER A 54 -28.38 -35.48 12.43
CA SER A 54 -26.94 -35.56 12.31
C SER A 54 -26.47 -35.14 10.92
N ALA A 55 -25.45 -34.28 10.84
CA ALA A 55 -24.69 -34.04 9.61
C ALA A 55 -23.25 -34.52 9.81
N THR A 56 -22.95 -35.67 9.23
CA THR A 56 -21.59 -36.17 9.00
C THR A 56 -20.86 -35.22 8.06
N ARG A 57 -19.77 -34.61 8.54
CA ARG A 57 -18.91 -33.72 7.75
C ARG A 57 -17.84 -34.56 7.04
N ALA A 58 -18.04 -34.78 5.73
CA ALA A 58 -16.98 -35.22 4.84
C ALA A 58 -15.97 -34.09 4.68
N VAL A 59 -14.73 -34.32 5.13
CA VAL A 59 -13.59 -33.43 4.91
C VAL A 59 -13.06 -33.74 3.51
N ALA A 60 -13.47 -32.92 2.54
CA ALA A 60 -12.80 -32.88 1.24
C ALA A 60 -11.59 -31.95 1.38
N ASP A 61 -10.42 -32.57 1.24
CA ASP A 61 -9.10 -31.95 1.25
C ASP A 61 -8.99 -30.89 0.13
N ARG A 62 -8.80 -29.64 0.53
CA ARG A 62 -8.77 -28.46 -0.37
C ARG A 62 -7.36 -28.18 -0.91
N ASP A 63 -6.36 -28.99 -0.56
CA ASP A 63 -4.97 -28.81 -0.97
C ASP A 63 -4.66 -29.27 -2.41
N ASP A 64 -5.55 -30.02 -3.06
CA ASP A 64 -5.30 -30.54 -4.41
C ASP A 64 -5.65 -29.58 -5.55
N VAL A 65 -6.49 -28.57 -5.31
CA VAL A 65 -6.90 -27.60 -6.35
C VAL A 65 -5.80 -26.57 -6.65
N ARG A 66 -4.88 -26.31 -5.71
CA ARG A 66 -3.76 -25.36 -5.92
C ARG A 66 -2.53 -25.99 -6.59
N ARG A 67 -2.38 -27.32 -6.56
CA ARG A 67 -1.26 -28.01 -7.24
C ARG A 67 -1.52 -28.29 -8.72
N LEU A 68 -2.78 -28.38 -9.16
CA LEU A 68 -3.13 -28.63 -10.55
C LEU A 68 -3.00 -27.39 -11.48
N ARG A 69 -2.81 -26.18 -10.95
CA ARG A 69 -2.61 -24.97 -11.78
C ARG A 69 -1.16 -24.76 -12.25
N ARG A 70 -0.21 -25.64 -11.86
CA ARG A 70 1.21 -25.57 -12.26
C ARG A 70 1.62 -26.48 -13.43
N ARG A 71 0.68 -27.21 -14.06
CA ARG A 71 1.00 -28.00 -15.26
C ARG A 71 -0.11 -27.88 -16.31
N GLY A 72 0.14 -27.02 -17.30
CA GLY A 72 -0.37 -27.17 -18.67
C GLY A 72 -1.69 -26.46 -19.01
N HIS A 73 -1.61 -25.23 -19.52
CA HIS A 73 -2.35 -24.87 -20.74
C HIS A 73 -1.77 -23.58 -21.35
N VAL A 74 -0.99 -23.78 -22.41
CA VAL A 74 -0.65 -22.73 -23.38
C VAL A 74 -1.85 -22.63 -24.31
N HIS A 75 -2.70 -21.63 -24.11
CA HIS A 75 -3.65 -21.22 -25.15
C HIS A 75 -3.48 -19.72 -25.39
N SER A 76 -2.89 -19.46 -26.56
CA SER A 76 -3.11 -18.33 -27.45
C SER A 76 -4.29 -17.43 -27.06
N PHE A 77 -3.99 -16.18 -26.71
CA PHE A 77 -4.93 -15.09 -26.89
C PHE A 77 -4.27 -13.93 -27.64
N SER A 78 -4.98 -13.56 -28.70
CA SER A 78 -4.64 -12.60 -29.73
C SER A 78 -4.26 -11.23 -29.17
N SER A 79 -3.06 -10.80 -29.51
CA SER A 79 -2.59 -9.43 -29.47
C SER A 79 -3.34 -8.60 -30.52
N SER A 80 -4.31 -7.80 -30.08
CA SER A 80 -4.82 -6.69 -30.89
C SER A 80 -3.78 -5.56 -30.90
N SER A 81 -3.05 -5.51 -32.01
CA SER A 81 -2.15 -4.45 -32.42
C SER A 81 -2.91 -3.19 -32.89
N ALA A 82 -2.64 -2.05 -32.27
CA ALA A 82 -2.65 -0.67 -32.79
C ALA A 82 -2.50 0.28 -31.58
N SER A 83 -1.61 1.26 -31.51
CA SER A 83 -1.13 2.16 -32.56
C SER A 83 0.30 2.62 -32.26
N ALA A 84 1.11 2.66 -33.31
CA ALA A 84 2.35 3.42 -33.36
C ALA A 84 2.08 4.91 -33.08
N SER A 85 2.97 5.56 -32.33
CA SER A 85 3.07 7.02 -32.31
C SER A 85 4.50 7.46 -32.06
N ALA A 86 5.02 8.11 -33.11
CA ALA A 86 6.03 9.15 -33.16
C ALA A 86 7.36 8.86 -32.45
N MET A 87 8.33 8.39 -33.24
CA MET A 87 9.75 8.64 -32.97
C MET A 87 9.99 10.14 -32.93
N ALA A 88 10.43 10.64 -31.77
CA ALA A 88 10.91 12.00 -31.62
C ALA A 88 12.30 12.12 -32.26
N GLU A 89 12.45 13.10 -33.15
CA GLU A 89 13.71 13.57 -33.71
C GLU A 89 14.78 13.81 -32.63
N PRO A 90 16.05 13.44 -32.88
CA PRO A 90 17.16 14.03 -32.17
C PRO A 90 17.43 15.43 -32.74
N ARG A 91 17.16 16.47 -31.95
CA ARG A 91 17.68 17.83 -32.20
C ARG A 91 19.22 17.78 -32.19
N GLN A 92 19.81 17.89 -33.38
CA GLN A 92 21.22 18.26 -33.55
C GLN A 92 21.44 19.64 -32.95
N LYS A 93 22.25 19.72 -31.90
CA LYS A 93 22.77 20.97 -31.38
C LYS A 93 24.07 21.26 -32.12
N SER A 94 23.98 22.11 -33.12
CA SER A 94 25.12 22.79 -33.74
C SER A 94 25.76 23.71 -32.71
N SER A 95 27.04 23.51 -32.42
CA SER A 95 27.91 24.57 -31.90
C SER A 95 29.25 24.48 -32.61
N ASP A 96 29.56 25.58 -33.28
CA ASP A 96 30.72 25.83 -34.12
C ASP A 96 32.05 25.69 -33.38
N GLY A 97 33.04 25.20 -34.13
CA GLY A 97 34.27 25.97 -34.38
C GLY A 97 35.40 25.93 -33.34
N PRO A 98 36.65 26.18 -33.77
CA PRO A 98 37.78 25.33 -33.40
C PRO A 98 38.84 26.05 -32.56
N GLU A 99 39.62 25.29 -31.78
CA GLU A 99 40.91 25.77 -31.32
C GLU A 99 41.98 24.67 -31.44
N SER A 100 42.83 24.90 -32.44
CA SER A 100 44.09 24.24 -32.71
C SER A 100 45.12 24.56 -31.62
N LYS A 101 45.80 23.54 -31.10
CA LYS A 101 47.17 23.72 -30.58
C LYS A 101 48.08 22.59 -30.98
N ASP A 102 49.19 23.03 -31.56
CA ASP A 102 50.33 22.31 -32.07
C ASP A 102 51.00 21.37 -31.06
N GLY A 103 51.56 20.28 -31.58
CA GLY A 103 52.27 19.29 -30.78
C GLY A 103 53.08 18.27 -31.57
N LYS A 104 53.84 18.76 -32.57
CA LYS A 104 55.15 18.29 -33.06
C LYS A 104 55.59 16.85 -32.71
N GLY A 105 55.69 15.99 -33.72
CA GLY A 105 56.43 14.73 -33.69
C GLY A 105 57.07 14.44 -35.04
N GLU A 106 58.36 14.74 -35.17
CA GLU A 106 59.23 14.36 -36.28
C GLU A 106 59.35 12.83 -36.41
N GLY A 107 59.48 12.34 -37.65
CA GLY A 107 60.14 11.05 -37.88
C GLY A 107 59.79 10.34 -39.19
N GLY A 108 60.60 10.56 -40.23
CA GLY A 108 61.11 9.43 -41.02
C GLY A 108 60.44 9.12 -42.36
N ASN A 109 61.05 9.65 -43.43
CA ASN A 109 60.95 9.21 -44.82
C ASN A 109 60.98 7.68 -45.01
N ASN A 110 60.15 7.15 -45.92
CA ASN A 110 60.63 6.48 -47.14
C ASN A 110 59.50 6.04 -48.11
N LYS A 111 59.34 6.82 -49.18
CA LYS A 111 59.42 6.41 -50.60
C LYS A 111 59.15 4.92 -50.93
N LYS A 112 58.00 4.63 -51.55
CA LYS A 112 57.96 3.99 -52.89
C LYS A 112 56.56 4.01 -53.50
N GLU A 113 56.53 4.52 -54.73
CA GLU A 113 55.41 4.56 -55.67
C GLU A 113 54.94 3.14 -56.03
N GLY A 114 53.63 2.97 -56.21
CA GLY A 114 53.09 1.72 -56.74
C GLY A 114 51.57 1.61 -56.74
N ARG A 115 50.97 2.08 -57.84
CA ARG A 115 49.62 1.77 -58.36
C ARG A 115 48.40 2.35 -57.63
N LYS A 116 47.69 3.16 -58.43
CA LYS A 116 46.29 3.53 -58.32
C LYS A 116 45.44 2.25 -58.26
N ASP A 117 45.04 1.84 -57.06
CA ASP A 117 43.77 1.18 -56.85
C ASP A 117 42.89 2.21 -56.12
N ASP A 118 42.00 2.85 -56.90
CA ASP A 118 40.86 3.60 -56.38
C ASP A 118 39.91 2.60 -55.70
N SER A 119 40.39 2.02 -54.60
CA SER A 119 39.64 1.16 -53.71
C SER A 119 38.57 2.04 -53.08
N ASN A 120 37.32 1.74 -53.45
CA ASN A 120 36.14 2.45 -53.01
C ASN A 120 36.04 2.44 -51.48
N ILE A 121 36.65 3.43 -50.82
CA ILE A 121 36.61 3.71 -49.37
C ILE A 121 35.18 3.67 -48.81
N PHE A 122 34.19 3.96 -49.65
CA PHE A 122 32.78 3.88 -49.29
C PHE A 122 32.28 2.44 -49.09
N LEU A 123 32.68 1.48 -49.92
CA LEU A 123 32.22 0.10 -49.82
C LEU A 123 32.81 -0.61 -48.59
N ASP A 124 34.07 -0.32 -48.25
CA ASP A 124 34.73 -0.90 -47.07
C ASP A 124 34.21 -0.35 -45.73
N ASN A 125 33.68 0.88 -45.74
CA ASN A 125 33.11 1.48 -44.54
C ASN A 125 31.59 1.26 -44.42
N LEU A 126 30.89 0.98 -45.52
CA LEU A 126 29.44 0.73 -45.52
C LEU A 126 29.07 -0.49 -44.68
N GLY A 127 29.86 -1.57 -44.76
CA GLY A 127 29.69 -2.75 -43.91
C GLY A 127 29.85 -2.43 -42.42
N LYS A 128 30.85 -1.63 -42.04
CA LYS A 128 31.10 -1.23 -40.64
C LYS A 128 30.00 -0.34 -40.09
N ILE A 129 29.54 0.64 -40.87
CA ILE A 129 28.46 1.55 -40.48
C ILE A 129 27.15 0.77 -40.31
N PHE A 130 26.86 -0.15 -41.23
CA PHE A 130 25.65 -0.98 -41.17
C PHE A 130 25.66 -1.91 -39.95
N LEU A 131 26.76 -2.65 -39.73
CA LEU A 131 26.91 -3.51 -38.56
C LEU A 131 26.90 -2.73 -37.24
N SER A 132 27.52 -1.54 -37.20
CA SER A 132 27.48 -0.64 -36.04
C SER A 132 26.05 -0.18 -35.73
N THR A 133 25.31 0.24 -36.76
CA THR A 133 23.92 0.70 -36.61
C THR A 133 23.01 -0.42 -36.10
N ILE A 134 23.12 -1.62 -36.68
CA ILE A 134 22.38 -2.81 -36.21
C ILE A 134 22.78 -3.14 -34.77
N GLY A 135 24.06 -3.09 -34.45
CA GLY A 135 24.56 -3.32 -33.09
C GLY A 135 23.95 -2.37 -32.06
N ILE A 136 23.86 -1.07 -32.39
CA ILE A 136 23.22 -0.06 -31.53
C ILE A 136 21.72 -0.35 -31.35
N VAL A 137 21.02 -0.71 -32.42
CA VAL A 137 19.58 -1.05 -32.35
C VAL A 137 19.36 -2.30 -31.50
N LEU A 138 20.12 -3.37 -31.71
CA LEU A 138 20.04 -4.59 -30.92
C LEU A 138 20.36 -4.32 -29.44
N LEU A 139 21.39 -3.52 -29.14
CA LEU A 139 21.72 -3.13 -27.77
C LEU A 139 20.59 -2.30 -27.13
N SER A 140 19.96 -1.40 -27.90
CA SER A 140 18.81 -0.61 -27.44
C SER A 140 17.59 -1.50 -27.13
N LEU A 141 17.30 -2.49 -27.98
CA LEU A 141 16.22 -3.46 -27.78
C LEU A 141 16.49 -4.39 -26.59
N LEU A 142 17.71 -4.90 -26.45
CA LEU A 142 18.12 -5.72 -25.30
C LEU A 142 17.99 -4.94 -23.99
N ARG A 143 18.43 -3.68 -24.00
CA ARG A 143 18.32 -2.78 -22.85
C ARG A 143 16.85 -2.49 -22.50
N SER A 144 15.99 -2.24 -23.49
CA SER A 144 14.56 -2.02 -23.27
C SER A 144 13.87 -3.28 -22.74
N THR A 145 14.18 -4.45 -23.29
CA THR A 145 13.60 -5.74 -22.87
C THR A 145 13.99 -6.07 -21.43
N LYS A 146 15.26 -5.92 -21.06
CA LYS A 146 15.74 -6.17 -19.69
C LYS A 146 15.13 -5.19 -18.68
N SER A 147 14.98 -3.92 -19.05
CA SER A 147 14.34 -2.89 -18.23
C SER A 147 12.86 -3.21 -17.97
N ASN A 148 12.10 -3.56 -19.02
CA ASN A 148 10.68 -3.88 -18.89
C ASN A 148 10.47 -5.17 -18.10
N ASN A 149 11.34 -6.17 -18.28
CA ASN A 149 11.29 -7.41 -17.51
C ASN A 149 11.51 -7.14 -16.00
N SER A 150 12.49 -6.31 -15.65
CA SER A 150 12.74 -5.93 -14.24
C SER A 150 11.55 -5.21 -13.61
N ARG A 151 10.87 -4.32 -14.34
CA ARG A 151 9.65 -3.64 -13.85
C ARG A 151 8.50 -4.62 -13.65
N THR A 152 8.29 -5.52 -14.61
CA THR A 152 7.21 -6.52 -14.58
C THR A 152 7.42 -7.52 -13.45
N ALA A 153 8.65 -8.02 -13.28
CA ALA A 153 9.00 -8.90 -12.17
C ALA A 153 8.74 -8.24 -10.82
N LEU A 154 9.15 -6.98 -10.65
CA LEU A 154 8.88 -6.24 -9.41
C LEU A 154 7.37 -6.02 -9.17
N ARG A 155 6.58 -5.78 -10.23
CA ARG A 155 5.13 -5.68 -10.13
C ARG A 155 4.53 -7.00 -9.64
N GLU A 156 4.92 -8.12 -10.24
CA GLU A 156 4.49 -9.46 -9.84
C GLU A 156 4.91 -9.78 -8.40
N ASP A 157 6.10 -9.35 -7.98
CA ASP A 157 6.56 -9.48 -6.59
C ASP A 157 5.69 -8.68 -5.63
N VAL A 158 5.36 -7.42 -5.94
CA VAL A 158 4.46 -6.58 -5.12
C VAL A 158 3.04 -7.16 -5.07
N GLU A 159 2.52 -7.64 -6.20
CA GLU A 159 1.19 -8.25 -6.30
C GLU A 159 1.12 -9.58 -5.53
N SER A 160 2.16 -10.42 -5.62
CA SER A 160 2.24 -11.69 -4.89
C SER A 160 2.54 -11.54 -3.39
N ALA A 161 3.12 -10.40 -2.98
CA ALA A 161 3.32 -10.03 -1.59
C ALA A 161 2.09 -9.33 -0.97
N ALA A 162 1.09 -8.94 -1.78
CA ALA A 162 -0.13 -8.33 -1.29
C ALA A 162 -0.87 -9.27 -0.35
N LEU A 163 -1.31 -8.74 0.79
CA LEU A 163 -2.00 -9.51 1.82
C LEU A 163 -3.46 -9.76 1.48
N LEU A 164 -4.07 -8.90 0.67
CA LEU A 164 -5.46 -8.98 0.23
C LEU A 164 -5.51 -8.88 -1.28
N ASP A 165 -6.30 -9.74 -1.90
CA ASP A 165 -6.65 -9.60 -3.31
C ASP A 165 -7.64 -8.42 -3.48
N PRO A 166 -7.60 -7.68 -4.61
CA PRO A 166 -8.55 -6.58 -4.85
C PRO A 166 -10.03 -7.00 -4.73
N LEU A 167 -10.36 -8.23 -5.13
CA LEU A 167 -11.71 -8.78 -4.99
C LEU A 167 -12.10 -9.02 -3.54
N GLU A 168 -11.17 -9.44 -2.67
CA GLU A 168 -11.44 -9.58 -1.23
C GLU A 168 -11.73 -8.22 -0.58
N ILE A 169 -11.06 -7.16 -1.03
CA ILE A 169 -11.33 -5.79 -0.55
C ILE A 169 -12.72 -5.33 -1.00
N ASP A 170 -13.12 -5.62 -2.23
CA ASP A 170 -14.45 -5.28 -2.72
C ASP A 170 -15.55 -6.08 -2.00
N ASP A 171 -15.34 -7.39 -1.79
CA ASP A 171 -16.25 -8.24 -1.00
C ASP A 171 -16.40 -7.72 0.44
N LEU A 172 -15.28 -7.33 1.07
CA LEU A 172 -15.27 -6.73 2.40
C LEU A 172 -16.13 -5.45 2.44
N ARG A 173 -16.05 -4.57 1.43
CA ARG A 173 -16.86 -3.35 1.37
C ARG A 173 -18.33 -3.59 1.07
N LEU A 174 -18.63 -4.60 0.25
CA LEU A 174 -20.00 -4.98 -0.08
C LEU A 174 -20.71 -5.64 1.10
N ALA A 175 -19.98 -6.37 1.93
CA ALA A 175 -20.51 -7.00 3.14
C ALA A 175 -20.78 -5.99 4.28
N ASN A 176 -20.08 -4.84 4.28
CA ASN A 176 -20.15 -3.84 5.33
C ASN A 176 -20.92 -2.57 4.90
N GLN A 177 -22.05 -2.73 4.19
CA GLN A 177 -22.86 -1.59 3.74
C GLN A 177 -23.35 -0.68 4.88
N ASP A 178 -23.60 -1.26 6.05
CA ASP A 178 -24.03 -0.53 7.25
C ASP A 178 -22.87 0.23 7.92
N PHE A 179 -21.62 -0.08 7.58
CA PHE A 179 -20.45 0.67 8.07
C PHE A 179 -20.28 1.98 7.27
N THR A 180 -21.11 2.96 7.64
CA THR A 180 -21.17 4.28 7.00
C THR A 180 -20.14 5.27 7.56
N ILE A 181 -19.96 6.39 6.86
CA ILE A 181 -19.10 7.51 7.26
C ILE A 181 -19.47 8.08 8.65
N LYS A 182 -20.75 8.05 9.03
CA LYS A 182 -21.18 8.51 10.37
C LYS A 182 -20.62 7.61 11.47
N VAL A 183 -20.71 6.29 11.29
CA VAL A 183 -20.15 5.31 12.24
C VAL A 183 -18.63 5.49 12.34
N TRP A 184 -17.96 5.76 11.21
CA TRP A 184 -16.54 6.10 11.20
C TRP A 184 -16.23 7.35 12.04
N GLU A 185 -16.95 8.45 11.81
CA GLU A 185 -16.78 9.70 12.56
C GLU A 185 -17.01 9.50 14.07
N ASP A 186 -17.98 8.68 14.45
CA ASP A 186 -18.23 8.30 15.84
C ASP A 186 -17.07 7.47 16.43
N ILE A 187 -16.49 6.54 15.65
CA ILE A 187 -15.29 5.78 16.05
C ILE A 187 -14.11 6.72 16.29
N VAL A 188 -13.83 7.63 15.36
CA VAL A 188 -12.71 8.58 15.47
C VAL A 188 -12.90 9.52 16.67
N ARG A 189 -14.11 10.04 16.87
CA ARG A 189 -14.45 10.88 18.02
C ARG A 189 -14.19 10.14 19.33
N GLU A 190 -14.62 8.88 19.40
CA GLU A 190 -14.49 8.06 20.60
C GLU A 190 -13.03 7.63 20.86
N LEU A 191 -12.26 7.33 19.80
CA LEU A 191 -10.82 7.09 19.90
C LEU A 191 -10.10 8.32 20.46
N ARG A 192 -10.40 9.52 19.95
CA ARG A 192 -9.82 10.76 20.48
C ARG A 192 -10.21 11.01 21.93
N ARG A 193 -11.45 10.66 22.32
CA ARG A 193 -11.94 10.80 23.70
C ARG A 193 -11.19 9.87 24.67
N ILE A 194 -10.93 8.63 24.27
CA ILE A 194 -10.25 7.64 25.13
C ILE A 194 -8.73 7.83 25.11
N PHE A 195 -8.19 8.21 23.96
CA PHE A 195 -6.76 8.29 23.71
C PHE A 195 -6.34 9.72 23.28
N PRO A 196 -6.54 10.74 24.13
CA PRO A 196 -6.37 12.14 23.72
C PRO A 196 -4.92 12.52 23.34
N HIS A 197 -3.92 11.79 23.85
CA HIS A 197 -2.50 12.07 23.61
C HIS A 197 -1.71 10.84 23.13
N ARG A 198 -2.39 9.72 22.85
CA ARG A 198 -1.72 8.51 22.37
C ARG A 198 -1.84 8.44 20.86
N ARG A 199 -0.69 8.47 20.18
CA ARG A 199 -0.62 8.26 18.71
C ARG A 199 -0.60 6.79 18.32
N SER A 200 -0.29 5.93 19.28
CA SER A 200 -0.19 4.49 19.10
C SER A 200 -1.00 3.78 20.19
N VAL A 201 -1.65 2.69 19.78
CA VAL A 201 -2.45 1.84 20.67
C VAL A 201 -2.23 0.39 20.29
N THR A 202 -2.49 -0.53 21.21
CA THR A 202 -2.50 -1.95 20.87
C THR A 202 -3.73 -2.28 20.04
N TYR A 203 -3.62 -3.29 19.19
CA TYR A 203 -4.75 -3.70 18.35
C TYR A 203 -6.02 -4.10 19.17
N PRO A 204 -5.92 -4.83 20.30
CA PRO A 204 -7.10 -5.14 21.13
C PRO A 204 -7.76 -3.90 21.74
N GLU A 205 -6.98 -2.90 22.17
CA GLU A 205 -7.52 -1.62 22.67
C GLU A 205 -8.34 -0.92 21.59
N PHE A 206 -7.79 -0.83 20.36
CA PHE A 206 -8.49 -0.26 19.22
C PHE A 206 -9.79 -1.00 18.88
N LEU A 207 -9.74 -2.34 18.81
CA LEU A 207 -10.92 -3.17 18.53
C LEU A 207 -12.02 -3.03 19.58
N THR A 208 -11.64 -2.87 20.85
CA THR A 208 -12.60 -2.67 21.94
C THR A 208 -13.40 -1.39 21.72
N VAL A 209 -12.74 -0.30 21.30
CA VAL A 209 -13.41 0.97 20.98
C VAL A 209 -14.30 0.83 19.75
N VAL A 210 -13.78 0.27 18.66
CA VAL A 210 -14.53 0.07 17.40
C VAL A 210 -15.79 -0.77 17.65
N THR A 211 -15.65 -1.92 18.31
CA THR A 211 -16.76 -2.84 18.57
C THR A 211 -17.82 -2.21 19.46
N ARG A 212 -17.40 -1.44 20.48
CA ARG A 212 -18.35 -0.75 21.35
C ARG A 212 -19.14 0.30 20.57
N VAL A 213 -18.47 1.16 19.79
CA VAL A 213 -19.17 2.20 19.00
C VAL A 213 -20.13 1.58 17.98
N MET A 214 -19.71 0.53 17.28
CA MET A 214 -20.60 -0.17 16.35
C MET A 214 -21.81 -0.75 17.10
N ARG A 215 -21.60 -1.43 18.23
CA ARG A 215 -22.72 -1.94 19.05
C ARG A 215 -23.67 -0.84 19.50
N ASP A 216 -23.15 0.33 19.87
CA ASP A 216 -23.98 1.45 20.36
C ASP A 216 -24.81 2.08 19.23
N VAL A 217 -24.30 2.09 17.99
CA VAL A 217 -25.01 2.66 16.82
C VAL A 217 -25.99 1.67 16.18
N GLY A 218 -25.64 0.39 16.09
CA GLY A 218 -26.39 -0.61 15.33
C GLY A 218 -26.90 -1.83 16.12
N GLY A 219 -26.67 -1.89 17.43
CA GLY A 219 -27.04 -3.00 18.31
C GLY A 219 -26.01 -4.14 18.35
N GLU A 220 -26.28 -5.18 19.16
CA GLU A 220 -25.34 -6.30 19.42
C GLU A 220 -24.88 -7.08 18.18
N GLY A 221 -25.68 -7.08 17.10
CA GLY A 221 -25.33 -7.75 15.85
C GLY A 221 -24.46 -6.92 14.91
N PHE A 222 -24.29 -5.61 15.15
CA PHE A 222 -23.57 -4.74 14.24
C PHE A 222 -22.06 -4.85 14.45
N THR A 223 -21.41 -5.60 13.56
CA THR A 223 -19.97 -5.88 13.58
C THR A 223 -19.40 -5.83 12.16
N VAL A 224 -18.09 -5.69 12.04
CA VAL A 224 -17.41 -5.73 10.73
C VAL A 224 -17.47 -7.14 10.16
N GLN A 225 -18.31 -7.34 9.15
CA GLN A 225 -18.36 -8.58 8.40
C GLN A 225 -17.02 -8.81 7.70
N PHE A 226 -16.55 -10.06 7.64
CA PHE A 226 -15.20 -10.39 7.15
C PHE A 226 -14.06 -9.66 7.89
N GLY A 227 -14.24 -9.30 9.17
CA GLY A 227 -13.21 -8.63 9.99
C GLY A 227 -11.86 -9.37 10.06
N HIS A 228 -11.83 -10.68 9.81
CA HIS A 228 -10.60 -11.47 9.72
C HIS A 228 -9.67 -11.03 8.57
N LEU A 229 -10.19 -10.37 7.52
CA LEU A 229 -9.36 -9.78 6.46
C LEU A 229 -8.59 -8.56 6.98
N VAL A 230 -9.23 -7.74 7.81
CA VAL A 230 -8.59 -6.62 8.51
C VAL A 230 -7.55 -7.16 9.51
N ASP A 231 -7.88 -8.21 10.26
CA ASP A 231 -6.93 -8.89 11.14
C ASP A 231 -5.68 -9.33 10.38
N ARG A 232 -5.85 -9.97 9.21
CA ARG A 232 -4.74 -10.47 8.40
C ARG A 232 -3.74 -9.36 8.05
N VAL A 233 -4.24 -8.17 7.73
CA VAL A 233 -3.42 -6.99 7.44
C VAL A 233 -2.67 -6.51 8.70
N VAL A 234 -3.36 -6.39 9.82
CA VAL A 234 -2.77 -5.90 11.07
C VAL A 234 -1.74 -6.89 11.64
N ILE A 235 -2.04 -8.18 11.62
CA ILE A 235 -1.13 -9.24 12.09
C ILE A 235 0.15 -9.25 11.26
N ALA A 236 0.04 -9.15 9.93
CA ALA A 236 1.22 -9.10 9.07
C ALA A 236 2.11 -7.89 9.37
N GLU A 237 1.51 -6.73 9.69
CA GLU A 237 2.28 -5.55 10.11
C GLU A 237 2.96 -5.75 11.47
N LEU A 238 2.28 -6.37 12.44
CA LEU A 238 2.88 -6.74 13.73
C LEU A 238 4.07 -7.69 13.55
N GLU A 239 3.94 -8.66 12.65
CA GLU A 239 5.03 -9.58 12.30
C GLU A 239 6.20 -8.88 11.61
N ARG A 240 5.91 -7.91 10.73
CA ARG A 240 6.93 -7.06 10.09
C ARG A 240 7.71 -6.25 11.13
N ILE A 241 7.01 -5.58 12.05
CA ILE A 241 7.65 -4.80 13.13
C ILE A 241 8.47 -5.70 14.05
N ALA A 242 7.97 -6.90 14.39
CA ALA A 242 8.71 -7.86 15.19
C ALA A 242 9.99 -8.35 14.50
N ALA A 243 9.95 -8.56 13.18
CA ALA A 243 11.11 -8.95 12.39
C ALA A 243 12.16 -7.83 12.31
N GLU A 244 11.73 -6.57 12.19
CA GLU A 244 12.63 -5.41 12.15
C GLU A 244 13.26 -5.12 13.52
N GLY A 245 12.50 -5.27 14.61
CA GLY A 245 13.01 -5.06 15.98
C GLY A 245 13.97 -6.15 16.46
N GLY A 246 13.82 -7.40 15.99
CA GLY A 246 14.70 -8.51 16.36
C GLY A 246 16.11 -8.40 15.79
N ALA A 247 16.29 -7.73 14.65
CA ALA A 247 17.59 -7.56 14.00
C ALA A 247 18.58 -6.68 14.78
N VAL A 248 18.10 -5.90 15.76
CA VAL A 248 18.92 -4.89 16.46
C VAL A 248 19.52 -5.44 17.77
N ARG A 249 19.15 -6.65 18.24
CA ARG A 249 19.48 -7.10 19.61
C ARG A 249 20.27 -8.41 19.75
N GLU A 250 20.71 -9.04 18.66
CA GLU A 250 21.51 -10.30 18.73
C GLU A 250 23.03 -10.11 18.60
N GLU A 251 23.58 -8.98 19.04
CA GLU A 251 25.01 -8.89 19.32
C GLU A 251 25.23 -8.89 20.83
N GLY A 252 25.45 -10.07 21.43
CA GLY A 252 26.28 -10.11 22.65
C GLY A 252 25.89 -10.99 23.83
N LYS A 253 25.14 -12.10 23.71
CA LYS A 253 25.08 -13.09 24.81
C LYS A 253 24.65 -14.48 24.34
N GLU A 254 25.61 -15.23 23.81
CA GLU A 254 25.55 -16.69 23.72
C GLU A 254 25.85 -17.27 25.12
N GLU A 255 24.85 -17.32 25.99
CA GLU A 255 24.96 -18.16 27.19
C GLU A 255 24.00 -19.36 27.06
N GLU A 256 24.61 -20.52 27.25
CA GLU A 256 24.19 -21.85 26.84
C GLU A 256 23.11 -22.44 27.76
N GLU A 257 21.88 -21.94 27.72
CA GLU A 257 20.78 -22.54 28.49
C GLU A 257 20.05 -23.66 27.72
N LYS A 258 20.52 -24.89 27.95
CA LYS A 258 19.78 -26.14 27.67
C LYS A 258 18.67 -26.33 28.71
N GLY A 259 17.43 -25.95 28.39
CA GLY A 259 16.29 -26.32 29.23
C GLY A 259 14.90 -25.99 28.66
N GLY A 260 14.19 -27.01 28.16
CA GLY A 260 12.71 -27.03 28.08
C GLY A 260 12.06 -26.45 26.80
N GLU A 261 11.78 -27.31 25.82
CA GLU A 261 11.19 -26.91 24.52
C GLU A 261 9.64 -26.76 24.53
N GLU A 262 8.95 -27.26 25.56
CA GLU A 262 7.46 -27.37 25.56
C GLU A 262 6.69 -26.09 25.95
N GLY A 263 7.35 -25.05 26.47
CA GLY A 263 6.66 -23.81 26.91
C GLY A 263 6.64 -22.65 25.90
N ARG A 264 7.28 -22.78 24.73
CA ARG A 264 7.69 -21.62 23.93
C ARG A 264 6.63 -21.03 22.98
N LEU A 265 5.55 -21.76 22.70
CA LEU A 265 4.55 -21.34 21.69
C LEU A 265 3.55 -20.28 22.21
N ASP A 266 3.24 -20.25 23.50
CA ASP A 266 2.24 -19.32 24.07
C ASP A 266 2.85 -17.92 24.35
N GLU A 267 4.11 -17.88 24.77
CA GLU A 267 4.83 -16.63 25.10
C GLU A 267 4.93 -15.68 23.90
N GLY A 268 5.09 -16.24 22.68
CA GLY A 268 5.19 -15.45 21.45
C GLY A 268 3.92 -14.66 21.12
N HIS A 269 2.74 -15.20 21.43
CA HIS A 269 1.46 -14.52 21.17
C HIS A 269 1.24 -13.34 22.12
N ARG A 270 1.54 -13.53 23.41
CA ARG A 270 1.43 -12.46 24.42
C ARG A 270 2.36 -11.29 24.17
N ARG A 271 3.52 -11.52 23.54
CA ARG A 271 4.44 -10.44 23.15
C ARG A 271 3.92 -9.64 21.97
N LYS A 272 3.37 -10.31 20.94
CA LYS A 272 2.79 -9.65 19.76
C LYS A 272 1.62 -8.72 20.12
N SER A 273 0.79 -9.08 21.10
CA SER A 273 -0.37 -8.26 21.51
C SER A 273 -0.01 -6.97 22.25
N ARG A 274 1.25 -6.80 22.67
CA ARG A 274 1.72 -5.59 23.38
C ARG A 274 2.38 -4.57 22.45
N VAL A 275 2.60 -4.92 21.19
CA VAL A 275 3.17 -3.98 20.22
C VAL A 275 2.10 -2.96 19.87
N GLU A 276 2.40 -1.69 20.13
CA GLU A 276 1.52 -0.61 19.73
C GLU A 276 1.67 -0.28 18.25
N LEU A 277 0.56 0.04 17.60
CA LEU A 277 0.50 0.45 16.21
C LEU A 277 0.00 1.90 16.14
N PRO A 278 0.48 2.71 15.17
CA PRO A 278 -0.04 4.04 14.96
C PRO A 278 -1.55 4.02 14.68
N LEU A 279 -2.31 4.89 15.35
CA LEU A 279 -3.74 5.04 15.11
C LEU A 279 -4.07 5.32 13.64
N PRO A 280 -3.34 6.19 12.91
CA PRO A 280 -3.58 6.39 11.48
C PRO A 280 -3.39 5.12 10.64
N PHE A 281 -2.50 4.21 11.03
CA PHE A 281 -2.36 2.91 10.36
C PHE A 281 -3.57 2.01 10.62
N LEU A 282 -4.03 1.93 11.87
CA LEU A 282 -5.21 1.13 12.24
C LEU A 282 -6.48 1.65 11.57
N LEU A 283 -6.63 2.97 11.44
CA LEU A 283 -7.70 3.61 10.69
C LEU A 283 -7.56 3.29 9.19
N ALA A 284 -6.36 3.43 8.61
CA ALA A 284 -6.14 2.99 7.22
C ALA A 284 -6.54 1.52 7.00
N ALA A 285 -6.23 0.61 7.92
CA ALA A 285 -6.67 -0.78 7.85
C ALA A 285 -8.21 -0.91 7.98
N LEU A 286 -8.83 -0.18 8.90
CA LEU A 286 -10.30 -0.18 9.07
C LEU A 286 -11.02 0.36 7.82
N SER A 287 -10.43 1.31 7.10
CA SER A 287 -10.99 1.89 5.87
C SER A 287 -11.15 0.87 4.73
N LEU A 288 -10.52 -0.30 4.83
CA LEU A 288 -10.75 -1.41 3.92
C LEU A 288 -12.22 -1.85 3.94
N ALA A 289 -12.84 -1.83 5.11
CA ALA A 289 -14.25 -2.21 5.31
C ALA A 289 -15.24 -1.05 5.15
N LEU A 290 -14.76 0.20 5.08
CA LEU A 290 -15.61 1.38 5.01
C LEU A 290 -16.38 1.42 3.68
N HIS A 291 -17.70 1.32 3.77
CA HIS A 291 -18.59 1.47 2.64
C HIS A 291 -18.78 2.97 2.31
N GLY A 292 -18.55 3.32 1.05
CA GLY A 292 -18.63 4.70 0.60
C GLY A 292 -18.00 4.89 -0.77
N ASN A 293 -18.19 6.07 -1.35
CA ASN A 293 -17.44 6.44 -2.55
C ASN A 293 -15.97 6.74 -2.17
N VAL A 294 -15.09 6.83 -3.17
CA VAL A 294 -13.66 7.09 -2.90
C VAL A 294 -13.44 8.48 -2.28
N SER A 295 -14.20 9.49 -2.69
CA SER A 295 -14.06 10.85 -2.16
C SER A 295 -14.30 10.91 -0.65
N ASP A 296 -15.34 10.21 -0.16
CA ASP A 296 -15.67 10.15 1.26
C ASP A 296 -14.58 9.42 2.05
N ARG A 297 -14.05 8.30 1.51
CA ARG A 297 -12.93 7.58 2.12
C ARG A 297 -11.67 8.45 2.23
N VAL A 298 -11.34 9.20 1.19
CA VAL A 298 -10.22 10.15 1.22
C VAL A 298 -10.44 11.20 2.29
N ARG A 299 -11.64 11.78 2.34
CA ARG A 299 -11.98 12.82 3.31
C ARG A 299 -11.78 12.33 4.74
N VAL A 300 -12.38 11.20 5.10
CA VAL A 300 -12.28 10.71 6.48
C VAL A 300 -10.88 10.27 6.86
N LEU A 301 -10.07 9.76 5.91
CA LEU A 301 -8.66 9.44 6.17
C LEU A 301 -7.82 10.71 6.36
N TYR A 302 -8.10 11.76 5.58
CA TYR A 302 -7.46 13.06 5.74
C TYR A 302 -7.77 13.67 7.10
N GLU A 303 -9.05 13.74 7.47
CA GLU A 303 -9.52 14.28 8.75
C GLU A 303 -8.96 13.48 9.93
N SER A 304 -8.95 12.15 9.81
CA SER A 304 -8.35 11.27 10.82
C SER A 304 -6.84 11.53 10.94
N ALA A 305 -6.13 11.65 9.82
CA ALA A 305 -4.70 11.93 9.83
C ALA A 305 -4.39 13.27 10.51
N SER A 306 -5.15 14.34 10.20
CA SER A 306 -4.94 15.64 10.82
C SER A 306 -5.21 15.60 12.33
N ILE A 307 -6.26 14.90 12.77
CA ILE A 307 -6.60 14.79 14.20
C ILE A 307 -5.46 14.17 15.04
N PHE A 308 -4.73 13.20 14.48
CA PHE A 308 -3.67 12.49 15.20
C PHE A 308 -2.25 13.01 14.88
N ASP A 309 -2.12 14.07 14.07
CA ASP A 309 -0.83 14.69 13.72
C ASP A 309 -0.51 15.95 14.55
N ASP A 310 -1.54 16.67 15.03
CA ASP A 310 -1.41 18.00 15.66
C ASP A 310 -0.57 18.07 16.96
N ASP A 311 -0.15 16.95 17.55
CA ASP A 311 0.55 16.92 18.85
C ASP A 311 2.09 17.13 18.76
N VAL A 312 2.67 17.42 17.59
CA VAL A 312 4.14 17.26 17.38
C VAL A 312 5.00 18.38 17.95
N ASP A 313 4.52 19.63 18.10
CA ASP A 313 5.44 20.76 18.33
C ASP A 313 5.05 21.75 19.44
N ASP A 314 4.10 21.45 20.34
CA ASP A 314 3.85 22.33 21.50
C ASP A 314 4.85 22.06 22.65
N ASP A 315 6.13 22.32 22.38
CA ASP A 315 7.17 22.40 23.41
C ASP A 315 6.99 23.72 24.20
N GLY A 316 6.02 23.71 25.11
CA GLY A 316 6.07 24.54 26.33
C GLY A 316 5.60 25.99 26.23
N GLY A 317 4.59 26.31 25.41
CA GLY A 317 4.33 27.69 24.99
C GLY A 317 3.12 28.47 25.50
N GLY A 318 2.19 27.94 26.32
CA GLY A 318 1.27 28.80 27.08
C GLY A 318 -0.23 28.48 27.07
N ARG A 319 -0.70 28.10 28.27
CA ARG A 319 -2.02 28.37 28.87
C ARG A 319 -2.95 29.31 28.09
N GLY A 320 -4.01 28.72 27.54
CA GLY A 320 -5.22 29.44 27.15
C GLY A 320 -6.40 28.49 27.08
N GLY A 321 -6.89 28.05 28.24
CA GLY A 321 -8.08 27.20 28.35
C GLY A 321 -9.33 27.90 27.81
N GLY A 322 -9.60 27.68 26.53
CA GLY A 322 -10.86 28.02 25.89
C GLY A 322 -11.74 26.77 25.80
N GLU A 323 -12.37 26.39 26.92
CA GLU A 323 -13.47 25.42 26.91
C GLU A 323 -14.64 26.03 26.11
N GLY A 324 -14.90 25.50 24.91
CA GLY A 324 -16.09 25.86 24.15
C GLY A 324 -15.89 26.25 22.70
N SER A 325 -14.68 26.10 22.12
CA SER A 325 -14.57 26.18 20.66
C SER A 325 -15.25 24.95 20.05
N GLU A 326 -16.51 25.14 19.68
CA GLU A 326 -17.28 24.25 18.82
C GLU A 326 -16.38 23.76 17.70
N TYR A 327 -16.36 22.44 17.52
CA TYR A 327 -15.46 21.67 16.69
C TYR A 327 -15.80 21.89 15.21
N THR A 328 -15.84 23.14 14.76
CA THR A 328 -15.76 23.44 13.34
C THR A 328 -14.36 23.03 12.94
N ALA A 329 -14.26 21.82 12.37
CA ALA A 329 -13.10 21.31 11.66
C ALA A 329 -12.82 22.25 10.48
N SER A 330 -12.38 23.48 10.77
CA SER A 330 -11.69 24.30 9.80
C SER A 330 -10.54 23.42 9.33
N ALA A 331 -10.52 23.16 8.03
CA ALA A 331 -9.71 22.11 7.43
C ALA A 331 -8.23 22.34 7.73
N ALA A 332 -7.77 21.84 8.87
CA ALA A 332 -6.39 21.92 9.30
C ALA A 332 -5.57 21.28 8.18
N ALA A 333 -4.63 22.04 7.64
CA ALA A 333 -3.82 21.58 6.54
C ALA A 333 -2.91 20.47 7.07
N LEU A 334 -2.95 19.30 6.44
CA LEU A 334 -2.17 18.15 6.85
C LEU A 334 -0.69 18.39 6.54
N SER A 335 0.23 18.09 7.47
CA SER A 335 1.67 18.18 7.17
C SER A 335 2.04 17.29 5.98
N GLY A 336 3.00 17.72 5.16
CA GLY A 336 3.52 16.93 4.04
C GLY A 336 4.05 15.55 4.47
N ASP A 337 4.63 15.48 5.67
CA ASP A 337 5.12 14.22 6.25
C ASP A 337 3.97 13.30 6.68
N ALA A 338 2.90 13.86 7.23
CA ALA A 338 1.72 13.11 7.62
C ALA A 338 0.97 12.55 6.41
N ALA A 339 0.88 13.33 5.33
CA ALA A 339 0.37 12.85 4.05
C ALA A 339 1.22 11.68 3.52
N SER A 340 2.54 11.77 3.64
CA SER A 340 3.48 10.73 3.19
C SER A 340 3.40 9.46 4.04
N ARG A 341 3.27 9.58 5.37
CA ARG A 341 2.96 8.47 6.28
C ARG A 341 1.64 7.80 5.94
N MET A 342 0.59 8.58 5.66
CA MET A 342 -0.70 8.01 5.27
C MET A 342 -0.62 7.22 3.97
N VAL A 343 0.09 7.74 2.95
CA VAL A 343 0.36 6.99 1.71
C VAL A 343 1.14 5.70 1.98
N GLN A 344 2.12 5.73 2.89
CA GLN A 344 2.86 4.55 3.32
C GLN A 344 1.94 3.52 4.01
N TYR A 345 0.97 3.95 4.81
CA TYR A 345 -0.03 3.06 5.42
C TYR A 345 -0.99 2.48 4.38
N LEU A 346 -1.39 3.25 3.37
CA LEU A 346 -2.17 2.74 2.24
C LEU A 346 -1.41 1.69 1.42
N GLN A 347 -0.09 1.82 1.26
CA GLN A 347 0.74 0.77 0.67
C GLN A 347 0.73 -0.51 1.50
N ARG A 348 0.97 -0.40 2.82
CA ARG A 348 1.03 -1.55 3.73
C ARG A 348 -0.31 -2.27 3.88
N THR A 349 -1.41 -1.53 3.76
CA THR A 349 -2.78 -2.07 3.79
C THR A 349 -3.27 -2.55 2.42
N CYS A 350 -2.40 -2.62 1.40
CA CYS A 350 -2.71 -3.11 0.05
C CYS A 350 -3.78 -2.29 -0.69
N GLN A 351 -3.90 -0.99 -0.38
CA GLN A 351 -4.91 -0.10 -0.98
C GLN A 351 -4.39 0.68 -2.20
N LEU A 352 -3.09 0.59 -2.50
CA LEU A 352 -2.49 1.17 -3.70
C LEU A 352 -2.26 0.12 -4.78
N VAL A 353 -2.45 0.50 -6.03
CA VAL A 353 -2.18 -0.38 -7.17
C VAL A 353 -0.68 -0.71 -7.26
N PRO A 354 -0.26 -1.98 -7.42
CA PRO A 354 1.15 -2.37 -7.48
C PRO A 354 2.00 -1.56 -8.46
N GLU A 355 1.46 -1.29 -9.65
CA GLU A 355 2.14 -0.54 -10.72
C GLU A 355 2.51 0.90 -10.32
N ALA A 356 1.64 1.57 -9.54
CA ALA A 356 1.84 2.95 -9.13
C ALA A 356 2.99 3.07 -8.12
N GLN A 357 3.22 2.02 -7.34
CA GLN A 357 4.25 1.97 -6.30
C GLN A 357 5.67 1.79 -6.85
N ILE A 358 5.83 1.47 -8.15
CA ILE A 358 7.13 1.16 -8.75
C ILE A 358 7.81 2.45 -9.24
N VAL A 359 8.95 2.76 -8.63
CA VAL A 359 9.75 3.95 -8.94
C VAL A 359 11.08 3.57 -9.60
N GLU A 360 11.52 4.40 -10.55
CA GLU A 360 12.83 4.28 -11.19
C GLU A 360 13.94 4.68 -10.20
N THR A 361 14.95 3.83 -10.04
CA THR A 361 16.17 4.16 -9.28
C THR A 361 17.07 5.10 -10.10
N ASN A 362 17.93 5.88 -9.42
CA ASN A 362 18.84 6.83 -10.06
C ASN A 362 19.88 6.19 -11.01
N SER A 363 20.11 4.88 -10.94
CA SER A 363 21.05 4.17 -11.81
C SER A 363 20.45 3.96 -13.22
N ARG A 364 20.93 4.75 -14.19
CA ARG A 364 20.53 4.61 -15.61
C ARG A 364 21.44 3.69 -16.42
N VAL A 365 22.60 3.26 -15.92
CA VAL A 365 23.61 2.51 -16.69
C VAL A 365 24.02 1.25 -15.92
N PRO A 366 24.03 0.04 -16.53
CA PRO A 366 23.77 -0.28 -17.95
C PRO A 366 22.28 -0.53 -18.31
N TYR A 367 21.39 -0.64 -17.32
CA TYR A 367 19.94 -0.71 -17.49
C TYR A 367 19.26 0.11 -16.40
N ARG A 368 18.01 0.53 -16.61
CA ARG A 368 17.21 1.15 -15.55
C ARG A 368 16.80 0.06 -14.57
N THR A 369 16.97 0.33 -13.29
CA THR A 369 16.48 -0.52 -12.21
C THR A 369 15.27 0.14 -11.57
N TYR A 370 14.41 -0.69 -10.98
CA TYR A 370 13.18 -0.28 -10.36
C TYR A 370 13.16 -0.79 -8.92
N ARG A 371 12.46 -0.06 -8.04
CA ARG A 371 12.18 -0.48 -6.67
C ARG A 371 10.80 0.02 -6.25
N VAL A 372 10.29 -0.51 -5.14
CA VAL A 372 9.10 0.05 -4.51
C VAL A 372 9.45 1.42 -3.91
N GLY A 373 8.65 2.43 -4.23
CA GLY A 373 8.77 3.78 -3.68
C GLY A 373 8.24 3.82 -2.24
N SER A 374 8.90 4.61 -1.39
CA SER A 374 8.37 4.95 -0.07
C SER A 374 7.21 5.95 -0.18
N GLY A 375 6.40 6.06 0.87
CA GLY A 375 5.33 7.06 0.95
C GLY A 375 5.81 8.47 0.58
N ASP A 376 6.94 8.92 1.15
CA ASP A 376 7.55 10.23 0.89
C ASP A 376 7.92 10.43 -0.58
N GLU A 377 8.51 9.40 -1.21
CA GLU A 377 8.88 9.47 -2.61
C GLU A 377 7.66 9.52 -3.51
N LEU A 378 6.62 8.74 -3.22
CA LEU A 378 5.38 8.72 -3.99
C LEU A 378 4.64 10.07 -3.90
N VAL A 379 4.57 10.66 -2.69
CA VAL A 379 3.98 11.99 -2.47
C VAL A 379 4.80 13.06 -3.18
N LYS A 380 6.13 13.09 -2.99
CA LYS A 380 7.01 14.06 -3.66
C LYS A 380 6.89 13.99 -5.19
N ARG A 381 6.77 12.78 -5.74
CA ARG A 381 6.54 12.58 -7.19
C ARG A 381 5.17 13.06 -7.64
N ALA A 382 4.10 12.80 -6.87
CA ALA A 382 2.77 13.30 -7.17
C ALA A 382 2.76 14.84 -7.22
N ARG A 383 3.31 15.46 -6.18
CA ARG A 383 3.46 16.92 -6.03
C ARG A 383 4.36 17.52 -7.11
N GLY A 384 5.43 16.84 -7.50
CA GLY A 384 6.36 17.28 -8.55
C GLY A 384 5.89 17.03 -9.99
N GLY A 385 4.70 16.49 -10.22
CA GLY A 385 4.15 16.25 -11.57
C GLY A 385 4.68 15.00 -12.26
N TYR A 386 5.35 14.10 -11.52
CA TYR A 386 6.01 12.89 -12.05
C TYR A 386 5.04 11.74 -12.39
N GLY A 387 3.73 11.99 -12.47
CA GLY A 387 2.70 11.03 -12.88
C GLY A 387 1.93 11.40 -14.14
N GLY A 388 2.15 12.59 -14.71
CA GLY A 388 1.47 13.05 -15.92
C GLY A 388 2.27 12.87 -17.20
N LYS A 389 1.83 13.53 -18.28
CA LYS A 389 2.68 13.69 -19.48
C LYS A 389 3.93 14.45 -19.05
N LYS A 390 5.12 14.01 -19.48
CA LYS A 390 6.40 14.67 -19.16
C LYS A 390 6.26 16.19 -19.35
N GLY A 391 6.45 16.96 -18.26
CA GLY A 391 6.27 18.42 -18.25
C GLY A 391 4.89 18.92 -17.77
N SER A 392 3.98 18.05 -17.34
CA SER A 392 2.77 18.48 -16.64
C SER A 392 3.13 19.07 -15.28
N ALA A 393 2.41 20.13 -14.89
CA ALA A 393 2.47 20.65 -13.54
C ALA A 393 2.14 19.56 -12.50
N GLY A 394 2.65 19.76 -11.28
CA GLY A 394 2.28 19.00 -10.09
C GLY A 394 0.78 18.93 -9.86
N VAL A 395 0.34 17.92 -9.09
CA VAL A 395 -1.06 17.89 -8.62
C VAL A 395 -1.31 18.94 -7.53
N THR A 396 -0.25 19.43 -6.89
CA THR A 396 -0.28 20.49 -5.86
C THR A 396 0.37 21.76 -6.39
N ARG A 397 0.07 22.90 -5.76
CA ARG A 397 0.69 24.19 -6.14
C ARG A 397 2.15 24.24 -5.71
N GLU A 398 2.44 23.70 -4.53
CA GLU A 398 3.76 23.69 -3.92
C GLU A 398 4.28 22.25 -3.81
N ALA A 399 5.59 22.07 -4.03
CA ALA A 399 6.24 20.76 -3.97
C ALA A 399 6.43 20.26 -2.53
N GLU A 400 6.51 21.17 -1.57
CA GLU A 400 6.78 20.95 -0.15
C GLU A 400 5.80 21.79 0.68
N GLY A 401 5.62 21.47 1.97
CA GLY A 401 4.70 22.17 2.87
C GLY A 401 3.40 21.42 3.14
N ASN A 402 2.45 22.11 3.80
CA ASN A 402 1.17 21.54 4.18
C ASN A 402 0.33 21.18 2.95
N VAL A 403 -0.59 20.22 3.13
CA VAL A 403 -1.40 19.59 2.10
C VAL A 403 -2.85 19.82 2.48
N THR A 404 -3.63 20.49 1.62
CA THR A 404 -5.07 20.63 1.83
C THR A 404 -5.81 19.33 1.50
N LEU A 405 -7.09 19.23 1.87
CA LEU A 405 -7.92 18.06 1.52
C LEU A 405 -7.97 17.84 0.00
N GLU A 406 -8.11 18.90 -0.80
CA GLU A 406 -8.16 18.81 -2.26
C GLU A 406 -6.83 18.33 -2.84
N GLU A 407 -5.71 18.83 -2.29
CA GLU A 407 -4.37 18.41 -2.68
C GLU A 407 -4.11 16.95 -2.31
N PHE A 408 -4.51 16.52 -1.12
CA PHE A 408 -4.41 15.13 -0.69
C PHE A 408 -5.24 14.20 -1.58
N HIS A 409 -6.47 14.60 -1.91
CA HIS A 409 -7.31 13.89 -2.87
C HIS A 409 -6.67 13.83 -4.27
N ALA A 410 -6.05 14.91 -4.73
CA ALA A 410 -5.33 14.94 -6.00
C ALA A 410 -4.07 14.04 -5.99
N ILE A 411 -3.35 13.96 -4.86
CA ILE A 411 -2.23 13.05 -4.63
C ILE A 411 -2.71 11.60 -4.74
N LEU A 412 -3.77 11.21 -4.04
CA LEU A 412 -4.26 9.83 -4.04
C LEU A 412 -4.82 9.38 -5.41
N ARG A 413 -5.38 10.31 -6.20
CA ARG A 413 -5.86 10.03 -7.57
C ARG A 413 -4.78 10.13 -8.66
N SER A 414 -3.58 10.58 -8.30
CA SER A 414 -2.45 10.67 -9.23
C SER A 414 -2.03 9.29 -9.73
N ARG A 415 -1.35 9.23 -10.88
CA ARG A 415 -0.81 7.96 -11.41
C ARG A 415 0.35 7.39 -10.58
N THR A 416 0.95 8.21 -9.72
CA THR A 416 2.08 7.79 -8.88
C THR A 416 1.63 7.14 -7.58
N VAL A 417 0.44 7.47 -7.08
CA VAL A 417 -0.11 6.85 -5.85
C VAL A 417 -1.26 5.91 -6.19
N CYS A 418 -2.23 6.38 -6.98
CA CYS A 418 -3.38 5.63 -7.47
C CYS A 418 -4.06 4.74 -6.40
N ALA A 419 -4.59 5.38 -5.36
CA ALA A 419 -5.38 4.70 -4.34
C ALA A 419 -6.67 4.15 -4.96
N TRP A 420 -6.99 2.89 -4.65
CA TRP A 420 -8.20 2.18 -5.12
C TRP A 420 -8.41 2.18 -6.64
N GLY A 421 -7.35 2.33 -7.44
CA GLY A 421 -7.44 2.31 -8.90
C GLY A 421 -8.05 3.55 -9.54
N GLU A 422 -8.24 4.65 -8.79
CA GLU A 422 -8.86 5.88 -9.30
C GLU A 422 -8.15 6.48 -10.53
N CYS A 423 -6.85 6.21 -10.69
CA CYS A 423 -6.10 6.67 -11.86
C CYS A 423 -6.51 5.99 -13.17
N TYR A 424 -7.22 4.85 -13.11
CA TYR A 424 -7.72 4.11 -14.27
C TYR A 424 -9.14 4.47 -14.67
N VAL A 425 -9.88 5.18 -13.82
CA VAL A 425 -11.18 5.72 -14.17
C VAL A 425 -10.93 6.72 -15.31
N LYS A 426 -11.15 6.25 -16.55
CA LYS A 426 -10.99 7.09 -17.73
C LYS A 426 -11.84 8.32 -17.47
N LYS A 427 -11.22 9.51 -17.49
CA LYS A 427 -11.96 10.74 -17.70
C LYS A 427 -12.66 10.55 -19.04
N THR A 428 -13.91 10.08 -19.00
CA THR A 428 -14.81 10.11 -20.15
C THR A 428 -14.79 11.56 -20.57
N GLY A 429 -14.05 11.84 -21.63
CA GLY A 429 -13.80 13.19 -22.06
C GLY A 429 -15.17 13.80 -22.31
N LYS A 430 -15.59 14.74 -21.45
CA LYS A 430 -16.53 15.77 -21.84
C LYS A 430 -15.79 16.67 -22.84
N THR A 431 -15.40 16.12 -23.98
CA THR A 431 -15.42 16.86 -25.24
C THR A 431 -16.90 17.00 -25.60
N ALA A 432 -17.62 17.79 -24.80
CA ALA A 432 -18.73 18.54 -25.34
C ALA A 432 -18.06 19.59 -26.22
N THR A 433 -17.80 19.22 -27.47
CA THR A 433 -17.66 20.19 -28.55
C THR A 433 -18.94 21.01 -28.50
N SER A 434 -18.83 22.21 -27.93
CA SER A 434 -19.80 23.27 -28.10
C SER A 434 -19.78 23.63 -29.59
N ASP A 435 -20.48 22.85 -30.40
CA ASP A 435 -20.98 23.33 -31.69
C ASP A 435 -22.11 24.31 -31.34
N ARG A 436 -21.78 25.60 -31.33
CA ARG A 436 -22.77 26.66 -31.43
C ARG A 436 -22.20 27.86 -32.17
#